data_AF-A0A7X7LS01-F1
#
_entry.id   AF-A0A7X7LS01-F1
#
_cell.length_a   1.000
_cell.length_b   1.000
_cell.length_c   1.000
_cell.angle_alpha   90.00
_cell.angle_beta   90.00
_cell.angle_gamma   90.00
#
_symmetry.space_group_name_H-M   'P 1'
#
loop_
_entity.id
_entity.type
_entity.pdbx_description
1 polymer ?
#
loop_
_entity_poly.entity_id
_entity_poly.type
_entity_poly.pdbx_seq_one_letter_code
_entity_poly.pdbx_strand_id
1 'polypeptide(L)'
;MPKSQFIDPSFIRKSGKISFKDIPVNQYKKTIEEEKKQYSKADFLRIYRDMAILREFENMLLSIKIQGEYQGVKYTYPGPAHLSMGQESA
;
A
#
# COMPACT_ATOMS: atom_id res chain seq x y z
N MET A 1 -14.50 -16.54 -7.28
CA MET A 1 -15.75 -15.79 -7.53
C MET A 1 -16.86 -16.81 -7.77
N PRO A 2 -18.03 -16.71 -7.12
CA PRO A 2 -19.12 -17.64 -7.35
C PRO A 2 -19.59 -17.57 -8.81
N LYS A 3 -19.97 -18.72 -9.39
CA LYS A 3 -20.46 -18.80 -10.79
C LYS A 3 -21.79 -18.07 -11.00
N SER A 4 -22.57 -17.88 -9.92
CA SER A 4 -23.79 -17.09 -9.91
C SER A 4 -24.00 -16.52 -8.51
N GLN A 5 -24.32 -15.24 -8.42
CA GLN A 5 -24.70 -14.56 -7.19
C GLN A 5 -26.16 -14.11 -7.36
N PHE A 6 -27.08 -14.71 -6.63
CA PHE A 6 -28.48 -14.30 -6.64
C PHE A 6 -28.62 -12.95 -5.93
N ILE A 7 -29.23 -11.98 -6.62
CA ILE A 7 -29.53 -10.64 -6.11
C ILE A 7 -31.03 -10.42 -6.27
N ASP A 8 -31.74 -10.27 -5.15
CA ASP A 8 -33.17 -9.90 -5.15
C ASP A 8 -33.32 -8.37 -5.00
N PRO A 9 -33.75 -7.67 -6.06
CA PRO A 9 -33.95 -6.21 -6.02
C PRO A 9 -34.91 -5.77 -4.92
N SER A 10 -35.90 -6.60 -4.58
CA SER A 10 -36.92 -6.32 -3.56
C SER A 10 -36.31 -6.29 -2.16
N PHE A 11 -35.19 -6.98 -1.95
CA PHE A 11 -34.45 -7.01 -0.70
C PHE A 11 -33.34 -5.94 -0.67
N ILE A 12 -32.50 -5.88 -1.70
CA ILE A 12 -31.34 -4.97 -1.71
C ILE A 12 -31.70 -3.49 -1.88
N ARG A 13 -32.90 -3.18 -2.40
CA ARG A 13 -33.40 -1.81 -2.58
C ARG A 13 -34.47 -1.42 -1.57
N LYS A 14 -34.63 -2.16 -0.47
CA LYS A 14 -35.57 -1.78 0.60
C LYS A 14 -35.24 -0.39 1.12
N SER A 15 -36.26 0.43 1.30
CA SER A 15 -36.12 1.73 1.94
C SER A 15 -35.50 1.57 3.33
N GLY A 16 -34.47 2.34 3.60
CA GLY A 16 -33.74 2.31 4.85
C GLY A 16 -32.82 3.52 4.97
N LYS A 17 -32.13 3.61 6.10
CA LYS A 17 -31.15 4.67 6.36
C LYS A 17 -29.84 4.04 6.78
N ILE A 18 -28.75 4.42 6.11
CA ILE A 18 -27.40 4.11 6.58
C ILE A 18 -27.06 5.15 7.65
N SER A 19 -26.72 4.68 8.86
CA SER A 19 -26.18 5.52 9.92
C SER A 19 -24.80 4.99 10.26
N PHE A 20 -23.78 5.85 10.20
CA PHE A 20 -22.42 5.49 10.59
C PHE A 20 -21.78 6.66 11.36
N LYS A 21 -20.80 6.31 12.18
CA LYS A 21 -19.95 7.30 12.86
C LYS A 21 -18.99 7.91 11.85
N ASP A 22 -18.54 9.13 12.11
CA ASP A 22 -17.53 9.77 11.27
C ASP A 22 -16.32 8.86 11.07
N ILE A 23 -15.88 8.75 9.82
CA ILE A 23 -14.69 8.00 9.45
C ILE A 23 -13.49 8.93 9.63
N PRO A 24 -12.54 8.63 10.54
CA PRO A 24 -11.37 9.46 10.70
C PRO A 24 -10.49 9.38 9.45
N VAL A 25 -10.25 10.53 8.82
CA VAL A 25 -9.36 10.66 7.65
C VAL A 25 -8.13 11.45 8.05
N ASN A 26 -6.94 10.92 7.75
CA ASN A 26 -5.64 11.58 8.00
C ASN A 26 -5.46 12.09 9.44
N GLN A 27 -6.01 11.38 10.44
CA GLN A 27 -5.96 11.82 11.85
C GLN A 27 -4.69 11.37 12.61
N TYR A 28 -3.77 10.68 11.94
CA TYR A 28 -2.52 10.28 12.54
C TYR A 28 -1.64 11.51 12.82
N LYS A 29 -1.44 11.81 14.10
CA LYS A 29 -0.72 13.00 14.58
C LYS A 29 0.17 12.72 15.80
N LYS A 30 0.48 11.46 16.04
CA LYS A 30 1.35 11.07 17.15
C LYS A 30 2.76 11.57 16.89
N THR A 31 3.40 12.05 17.95
CA THR A 31 4.80 12.43 17.96
C THR A 31 5.70 11.20 18.06
N ILE A 32 6.98 11.35 17.69
CA ILE A 32 7.97 10.27 17.84
C ILE A 32 8.10 9.83 19.32
N GLU A 33 7.96 10.74 20.27
CA GLU A 33 8.01 10.41 21.70
C GLU A 33 6.81 9.57 22.15
N GLU A 34 5.64 9.76 21.55
CA GLU A 34 4.48 8.90 21.79
C GLU A 34 4.66 7.53 21.16
N GLU A 35 5.25 7.46 19.96
CA GLU A 35 5.51 6.19 19.28
C GLU A 35 6.63 5.37 19.94
N LYS A 36 7.62 6.00 20.56
CA LYS A 36 8.64 5.32 21.38
C LYS A 36 8.05 4.53 22.58
N LYS A 37 6.80 4.81 22.97
CA LYS A 37 6.08 4.03 23.98
C LYS A 37 5.56 2.70 23.41
N GLN A 38 5.42 2.59 22.09
CA GLN A 38 4.89 1.42 21.39
C GLN A 38 5.98 0.62 20.68
N TYR A 39 7.02 1.29 20.18
CA TYR A 39 8.08 0.69 19.37
C TYR A 39 9.45 0.84 20.02
N SER A 40 10.23 -0.23 19.97
CA SER A 40 11.64 -0.18 20.36
C SER A 40 12.49 0.51 19.28
N LYS A 41 13.72 0.89 19.63
CA LYS A 41 14.70 1.37 18.64
C LYS A 41 14.94 0.35 17.52
N ALA A 42 14.96 -0.94 17.85
CA ALA A 42 15.15 -2.01 16.88
C ALA A 42 13.97 -2.10 15.90
N ASP A 43 12.74 -1.88 16.38
CA ASP A 43 11.55 -1.83 15.53
C ASP A 43 11.61 -0.68 14.53
N PHE A 44 11.95 0.54 14.99
CA PHE A 44 12.10 1.68 14.08
C PHE A 44 13.14 1.44 12.98
N LEU A 45 14.30 0.86 13.34
CA LEU A 45 15.33 0.53 12.37
C LEU A 45 14.85 -0.53 11.38
N ARG A 46 14.12 -1.54 11.85
CA ARG A 46 13.52 -2.57 11.00
C ARG A 46 12.48 -2.00 10.05
N ILE A 47 11.54 -1.19 10.55
CA ILE A 47 10.50 -0.53 9.74
C ILE A 47 11.15 0.31 8.64
N TYR A 48 12.13 1.14 8.99
CA TYR A 48 12.85 1.96 8.02
C TYR A 48 13.56 1.11 6.97
N ARG A 49 14.27 0.06 7.39
CA ARG A 49 14.96 -0.86 6.48
C ARG A 49 13.97 -1.49 5.49
N ASP A 50 12.84 -1.97 5.99
CA ASP A 50 11.84 -2.64 5.15
C ASP A 50 11.25 -1.64 4.13
N MET A 51 10.93 -0.40 4.54
CA MET A 51 10.50 0.67 3.62
C MET A 51 11.58 1.02 2.58
N ALA A 52 12.85 1.10 2.99
CA ALA A 52 13.96 1.41 2.10
C ALA A 52 14.18 0.31 1.04
N ILE A 53 14.04 -0.95 1.42
CA ILE A 53 14.12 -2.09 0.51
C ILE A 53 12.98 -2.04 -0.52
N LEU A 54 11.74 -1.78 -0.07
CA LEU A 54 10.60 -1.62 -0.97
C LEU A 54 10.83 -0.49 -1.96
N ARG A 55 11.27 0.68 -1.48
CA ARG A 55 11.61 1.82 -2.34
C ARG A 55 12.64 1.45 -3.40
N GLU A 56 13.71 0.76 -3.00
CA GLU A 56 14.78 0.40 -3.93
C GLU A 56 14.33 -0.64 -4.96
N PHE A 57 13.50 -1.59 -4.55
CA PHE A 57 12.89 -2.55 -5.47
C PHE A 57 12.02 -1.86 -6.53
N GLU A 58 11.18 -0.90 -6.11
CA GLU A 58 10.34 -0.13 -7.02
C GLU A 58 11.18 0.75 -7.97
N ASN A 59 12.25 1.37 -7.47
CA ASN A 59 13.22 2.11 -8.29
C ASN A 59 13.91 1.22 -9.32
N MET A 60 14.34 0.02 -8.91
CA MET A 60 14.95 -0.96 -9.79
C MET A 60 14.01 -1.34 -10.93
N LEU A 61 12.75 -1.68 -10.61
CA LEU A 61 11.75 -2.01 -11.62
C LEU A 61 11.50 -0.83 -12.56
N LEU A 62 11.42 0.40 -12.04
CA LEU A 62 11.27 1.60 -12.85
C LEU A 62 12.43 1.78 -13.83
N SER A 63 13.68 1.63 -13.36
CA SER A 63 14.89 1.69 -14.18
C SER A 63 14.85 0.69 -15.31
N ILE A 64 14.56 -0.58 -14.99
CA ILE A 64 14.42 -1.66 -15.97
C ILE A 64 13.35 -1.33 -17.01
N LYS A 65 12.22 -0.74 -16.60
CA LYS A 65 11.11 -0.43 -17.51
C LYS A 65 11.41 0.70 -18.49
N ILE A 66 12.13 1.72 -18.04
CA ILE A 66 12.41 2.91 -18.85
C ILE A 66 13.69 2.72 -19.66
N GLN A 67 14.71 2.09 -19.07
CA GLN A 67 16.08 2.07 -19.60
C GLN A 67 16.51 0.67 -20.07
N GLY A 68 15.82 -0.40 -19.68
CA GLY A 68 16.22 -1.78 -19.99
C GLY A 68 17.44 -2.26 -19.19
N GLU A 69 17.80 -1.55 -18.13
CA GLU A 69 18.89 -1.91 -17.23
C GLU A 69 18.67 -1.38 -15.81
N TYR A 70 19.39 -1.97 -14.87
CA TYR A 70 19.55 -1.46 -13.52
C TYR A 70 20.99 -1.71 -13.07
N GLN A 71 21.67 -0.65 -12.59
CA GLN A 71 23.08 -0.71 -12.18
C GLN A 71 24.01 -1.38 -13.23
N GLY A 72 23.77 -1.10 -14.52
CA GLY A 72 24.54 -1.67 -15.64
C GLY A 72 24.20 -3.13 -15.97
N VAL A 73 23.29 -3.77 -15.23
CA VAL A 73 22.77 -5.10 -15.54
C VAL A 73 21.59 -4.95 -16.49
N LYS A 74 21.77 -5.41 -17.74
CA LYS A 74 20.72 -5.39 -18.75
C LYS A 74 19.66 -6.45 -18.46
N TYR A 75 18.41 -6.03 -18.43
CA TYR A 75 17.27 -6.92 -18.23
C TYR A 75 16.00 -6.28 -18.82
N THR A 76 15.15 -7.11 -19.43
CA THR A 76 13.91 -6.64 -20.05
C THR A 76 12.71 -7.23 -19.34
N TYR A 77 11.79 -6.37 -18.89
CA TYR A 77 10.51 -6.77 -18.29
C TYR A 77 9.32 -6.35 -19.17
N PRO A 78 8.81 -7.24 -20.06
CA PRO A 78 7.81 -6.88 -21.05
C PRO A 78 6.39 -6.72 -20.48
N GLY A 79 6.10 -7.30 -19.31
CA GLY A 79 4.78 -7.20 -18.67
C GLY A 79 4.48 -5.83 -18.07
N PRO A 80 3.22 -5.50 -17.75
CA PRO A 80 2.90 -4.26 -17.02
C PRO A 80 3.53 -4.25 -15.63
N ALA A 81 3.95 -3.09 -15.16
CA ALA A 81 4.46 -2.88 -13.80
C ALA A 81 3.66 -1.74 -13.15
N HIS A 82 3.00 -2.04 -12.03
CA HIS A 82 2.30 -1.05 -11.21
C HIS A 82 3.20 -0.78 -10.01
N LEU A 83 3.74 0.43 -9.92
CA LEU A 83 4.71 0.77 -8.89
C LEU A 83 3.98 1.39 -7.69
N SER A 84 4.30 0.91 -6.50
CA SER A 84 3.74 1.42 -5.23
C SER A 84 4.67 2.43 -4.54
N MET A 85 5.52 3.10 -5.31
CA MET A 85 6.45 4.11 -4.80
C MET A 85 5.69 5.22 -4.06
N GLY A 86 6.08 5.47 -2.81
CA GLY A 86 5.40 6.42 -1.91
C GLY A 86 4.27 5.81 -1.07
N GLN A 87 3.99 4.51 -1.21
CA GLN A 87 3.00 3.77 -0.42
C GLN A 87 3.66 2.74 0.51
N GLU A 88 4.92 2.92 0.89
CA GLU A 88 5.67 1.93 1.67
C GLU A 88 5.12 1.72 3.09
N SER A 89 4.31 2.66 3.57
CA SER A 89 3.66 2.62 4.89
C SER A 89 2.16 2.33 4.83
N ALA A 90 1.61 2.02 3.64
CA ALA A 90 0.18 1.83 3.41
C ALA A 90 -0.37 0.54 4.02
#